data_AF-A0A916JGI7-F1
#
_entry.id   AF-A0A916JGI7-F1
#
_cell.length_a   1.000
_cell.length_b   1.000
_cell.length_c   1.000
_cell.angle_alpha   90.00
_cell.angle_beta   90.00
_cell.angle_gamma   90.00
#
_symmetry.space_group_name_H-M   'P 1'
#
loop_
_entity.id
_entity.type
_entity.pdbx_description
1 polymer ?
#
loop_
_entity_poly.entity_id
_entity_poly.type
_entity_poly.pdbx_seq_one_letter_code
_entity_poly.pdbx_strand_id
1 'polypeptide(L)'
;MEGLSTKEGIDYIAWIYTSETKNETLMKNCLECDKPLMGRVDKKFCSDMCRNSYNNRLNSDSHNLIRNINNQLRRNRRILEELCPEEKARTSKSFLITKGFDFNLLTSVRPTQKGSIYHFVYDYGYLELENDFYLIVKDNRLEKQLSGSKDYGKADS
;
A
#
# COMPACT_ATOMS: atom_id res chain seq x y z
N MET A 1 20.76 -80.63 -46.36
CA MET A 1 19.32 -80.47 -46.08
C MET A 1 19.22 -79.52 -44.90
N GLU A 2 19.37 -78.23 -45.16
CA GLU A 2 18.27 -77.29 -45.46
C GLU A 2 17.39 -77.01 -44.24
N GLY A 3 17.39 -75.74 -43.83
CA GLY A 3 16.55 -75.21 -42.76
C GLY A 3 16.91 -73.77 -42.43
N LEU A 4 16.55 -72.83 -43.31
CA LEU A 4 16.49 -71.40 -43.00
C LEU A 4 15.42 -71.15 -41.92
N SER A 5 15.66 -70.23 -40.97
CA SER A 5 14.57 -69.38 -40.47
C SER A 5 15.11 -68.14 -39.74
N THR A 6 14.97 -67.02 -40.43
CA THR A 6 15.10 -65.63 -39.99
C THR A 6 14.28 -65.32 -38.72
N LYS A 7 14.90 -64.67 -37.72
CA LYS A 7 14.19 -63.92 -36.68
C LYS A 7 14.84 -62.56 -36.45
N GLU A 8 14.93 -61.77 -37.52
CA GLU A 8 14.86 -60.31 -37.39
C GLU A 8 13.37 -59.96 -37.42
N GLY A 9 12.80 -59.46 -36.32
CA GLY A 9 11.39 -59.09 -36.33
C GLY A 9 10.66 -59.02 -34.99
N ILE A 10 11.34 -58.67 -33.90
CA ILE A 10 10.67 -58.52 -32.59
C ILE A 10 11.03 -57.19 -31.90
N ASP A 11 11.30 -56.11 -32.65
CA ASP A 11 11.44 -54.79 -32.03
C ASP A 11 10.85 -53.62 -32.84
N TYR A 12 10.14 -53.91 -33.94
CA TYR A 12 9.44 -52.84 -34.66
C TYR A 12 8.18 -52.39 -33.91
N ILE A 13 7.43 -53.32 -33.30
CA ILE A 13 6.16 -53.03 -32.58
C ILE A 13 6.40 -52.21 -31.30
N ALA A 14 7.54 -52.40 -30.61
CA ALA A 14 7.90 -51.66 -29.40
C ALA A 14 8.22 -50.18 -29.68
N TRP A 15 8.81 -49.87 -30.84
CA TRP A 15 9.11 -48.49 -31.25
C TRP A 15 7.85 -47.71 -31.65
N ILE A 16 6.89 -48.34 -32.35
CA ILE A 16 5.64 -47.67 -32.75
C ILE A 16 4.80 -47.27 -31.52
N TYR A 17 4.76 -48.12 -30.49
CA TYR A 17 3.99 -47.86 -29.26
C TYR A 17 4.64 -46.87 -28.27
N THR A 18 5.90 -46.47 -28.48
CA THR A 18 6.58 -45.47 -27.63
C THR A 18 6.69 -44.08 -28.25
N SER A 19 5.95 -43.81 -29.34
CA SER A 19 5.90 -42.50 -30.00
C SER A 19 4.62 -41.68 -29.72
N GLU A 20 3.68 -42.20 -28.94
CA GLU A 20 2.41 -41.51 -28.65
C GLU A 20 2.36 -41.01 -27.21
N THR A 21 2.08 -39.70 -27.08
CA THR A 21 1.84 -38.92 -25.85
C THR A 21 3.06 -38.29 -25.13
N LYS A 22 3.77 -37.39 -25.81
CA LYS A 22 4.34 -36.21 -25.14
C LYS A 22 4.08 -34.94 -25.95
N ASN A 23 2.82 -34.56 -26.03
CA ASN A 23 2.46 -33.16 -26.31
C ASN A 23 1.55 -32.67 -25.19
N GLU A 24 2.10 -32.67 -23.97
CA GLU A 24 1.47 -32.01 -22.83
C GLU A 24 1.80 -30.52 -22.96
N THR A 25 1.02 -29.81 -23.78
CA THR A 25 1.02 -28.35 -23.77
C THR A 25 0.69 -27.92 -22.34
N LEU A 26 1.68 -27.43 -21.61
CA LEU A 26 1.53 -26.93 -20.25
C LEU A 26 0.54 -25.74 -20.28
N MET A 27 -0.75 -26.03 -20.11
CA MET A 27 -1.79 -25.01 -20.05
C MET A 27 -1.53 -24.18 -18.80
N LYS A 28 -1.11 -22.92 -19.01
CA LYS A 28 -0.92 -21.98 -17.91
C LYS A 28 -2.27 -21.65 -17.31
N ASN A 29 -2.34 -21.59 -15.99
CA ASN A 29 -3.53 -21.19 -15.27
C ASN A 29 -3.51 -19.69 -14.98
N CYS A 30 -4.70 -19.10 -14.85
CA CYS A 30 -4.89 -17.72 -14.42
C CYS A 30 -4.29 -17.52 -13.02
N LEU A 31 -3.46 -16.49 -12.83
CA LEU A 31 -2.83 -16.20 -11.54
C LEU A 31 -3.82 -15.82 -10.41
N GLU A 32 -5.08 -15.57 -10.74
CA GLU A 32 -6.11 -15.16 -9.77
C GLU A 32 -7.17 -16.23 -9.48
N CYS A 33 -7.62 -16.97 -10.49
CA CYS A 33 -8.77 -17.89 -10.35
C CYS A 33 -8.46 -19.32 -10.79
N ASP A 34 -7.19 -19.60 -11.12
CA ASP A 34 -6.67 -20.90 -11.54
C ASP A 34 -7.35 -21.54 -12.77
N LYS A 35 -8.25 -20.82 -13.44
CA LYS A 35 -8.86 -21.28 -14.68
C LYS A 35 -7.81 -21.40 -15.79
N PRO A 36 -7.91 -22.42 -16.65
CA PRO A 36 -6.99 -22.58 -17.76
C PRO A 36 -7.02 -21.38 -18.69
N LEU A 37 -5.84 -20.89 -19.09
CA LEU A 37 -5.72 -19.79 -20.01
C LEU A 37 -5.74 -20.30 -21.45
N MET A 38 -6.67 -19.75 -22.22
CA MET A 38 -6.75 -19.93 -23.67
C MET A 38 -6.30 -18.65 -24.38
N GLY A 39 -5.54 -18.81 -25.46
CA GLY A 39 -5.05 -17.72 -26.29
C GLY A 39 -3.53 -17.56 -26.21
N ARG A 40 -3.05 -16.32 -26.23
CA ARG A 40 -1.62 -16.02 -26.33
C ARG A 40 -0.79 -16.68 -25.23
N VAL A 41 0.42 -17.11 -25.58
CA VAL A 41 1.38 -17.83 -24.71
C VAL A 41 1.86 -17.01 -23.48
N ASP A 42 1.76 -15.68 -23.55
CA ASP A 42 2.15 -14.73 -22.50
C ASP A 42 0.97 -14.31 -21.60
N LYS A 43 -0.23 -14.82 -21.86
CA LYS A 43 -1.42 -14.51 -21.08
C LYS A 43 -1.22 -14.96 -19.62
N LYS A 44 -1.51 -14.07 -18.67
CA LYS A 44 -1.41 -14.31 -17.21
C LYS A 44 -2.77 -14.37 -16.51
N PHE A 45 -3.80 -13.77 -17.12
CA PHE A 45 -5.13 -13.64 -16.53
C PHE A 45 -6.21 -14.04 -17.54
N CYS A 46 -7.28 -14.68 -17.07
CA CYS A 46 -8.38 -15.10 -17.95
C CYS A 46 -9.27 -13.92 -18.37
N SER A 47 -9.32 -12.85 -17.58
CA SER A 47 -10.11 -11.63 -17.80
C SER A 47 -9.48 -10.41 -17.13
N ASP A 48 -9.92 -9.22 -17.54
CA ASP A 48 -9.54 -7.96 -16.87
C ASP A 48 -9.96 -7.91 -15.39
N MET A 49 -11.08 -8.55 -15.05
CA MET A 49 -11.53 -8.68 -13.66
C MET A 49 -10.49 -9.43 -12.81
N CYS A 50 -9.97 -10.56 -13.31
CA CYS A 50 -8.95 -11.33 -12.61
C CYS A 50 -7.62 -10.56 -12.48
N ARG A 51 -7.24 -9.79 -13.51
CA ARG A 51 -6.06 -8.92 -13.44
C ARG A 51 -6.21 -7.86 -12.33
N ASN A 52 -7.36 -7.19 -12.27
CA ASN A 52 -7.62 -6.16 -11.27
C ASN A 52 -7.70 -6.74 -9.86
N SER A 53 -8.40 -7.87 -9.67
CA SER A 53 -8.50 -8.54 -8.37
C SER A 53 -7.13 -8.97 -7.84
N TYR A 54 -6.30 -9.57 -8.71
CA TYR A 54 -4.93 -9.94 -8.38
C TYR A 54 -4.09 -8.73 -7.94
N ASN A 55 -4.15 -7.63 -8.70
CA ASN A 55 -3.42 -6.41 -8.37
C ASN A 55 -3.94 -5.75 -7.07
N ASN A 56 -5.24 -5.79 -6.82
CA ASN A 56 -5.83 -5.28 -5.59
C ASN A 56 -5.39 -6.13 -4.37
N ARG A 57 -5.33 -7.45 -4.52
CA ARG A 57 -4.83 -8.37 -3.50
C ARG A 57 -3.34 -8.18 -3.21
N LEU A 58 -2.52 -7.98 -4.24
CA LEU A 58 -1.09 -7.72 -4.05
C LEU A 58 -0.82 -6.40 -3.32
N ASN A 59 -1.66 -5.39 -3.53
CA ASN A 59 -1.49 -4.07 -2.92
C ASN A 59 -2.34 -3.85 -1.66
N SER A 60 -3.16 -4.82 -1.24
CA SER A 60 -4.12 -4.61 -0.15
C SER A 60 -3.44 -4.26 1.16
N ASP A 61 -2.40 -4.99 1.53
CA ASP A 61 -1.79 -4.88 2.86
C ASP A 61 -1.01 -3.56 3.01
N SER A 62 -0.27 -3.18 1.97
CA SER A 62 0.45 -1.90 1.93
C SER A 62 -0.50 -0.71 1.87
N HIS A 63 -1.57 -0.77 1.06
CA HIS A 63 -2.61 0.26 1.04
C HIS A 63 -3.34 0.36 2.38
N ASN A 64 -3.64 -0.78 3.02
CA ASN A 64 -4.33 -0.81 4.30
C ASN A 64 -3.48 -0.19 5.41
N LEU A 65 -2.18 -0.49 5.46
CA LEU A 65 -1.25 0.12 6.41
C LEU A 65 -1.22 1.65 6.26
N ILE A 66 -0.97 2.14 5.04
CA ILE A 66 -0.90 3.58 4.75
C ILE A 66 -2.24 4.26 5.08
N ARG A 67 -3.37 3.63 4.70
CA ARG A 67 -4.71 4.12 5.02
C ARG A 67 -4.93 4.22 6.53
N ASN A 68 -4.53 3.20 7.30
CA ASN A 68 -4.70 3.18 8.75
C ASN A 68 -3.84 4.25 9.44
N ILE A 69 -2.58 4.41 9.02
CA ILE A 69 -1.70 5.48 9.51
C ILE A 69 -2.33 6.85 9.23
N ASN A 70 -2.79 7.08 8.00
CA ASN A 70 -3.43 8.34 7.63
C ASN A 70 -4.73 8.60 8.40
N ASN A 71 -5.53 7.56 8.69
CA ASN A 71 -6.72 7.69 9.52
C ASN A 71 -6.35 8.10 10.96
N GLN A 72 -5.30 7.51 11.53
CA GLN A 72 -4.84 7.86 12.87
C GLN A 72 -4.23 9.28 12.91
N LEU A 73 -3.46 9.69 11.89
CA LEU A 73 -2.97 11.08 11.78
C LEU A 73 -4.12 12.10 11.70
N ARG A 74 -5.18 11.80 10.94
CA ARG A 74 -6.39 12.65 10.89
C ARG A 74 -7.10 12.73 12.23
N ARG A 75 -7.20 11.61 12.95
CA ARG A 75 -7.75 11.56 14.31
C ARG A 75 -6.92 12.41 15.27
N ASN A 76 -5.59 12.24 15.25
CA ASN A 76 -4.66 13.05 16.04
C ASN A 76 -4.87 14.55 15.77
N ARG A 77 -4.90 14.96 14.49
CA ARG A 77 -5.15 16.35 14.09
C ARG A 77 -6.47 16.88 14.66
N ARG A 78 -7.56 16.12 14.52
CA ARG A 78 -8.89 16.50 15.03
C ARG A 78 -8.89 16.67 16.55
N ILE A 79 -8.19 15.81 17.30
CA ILE A 79 -8.08 15.95 18.77
C ILE A 79 -7.39 17.26 19.13
N LEU A 80 -6.31 17.64 18.44
CA LEU A 80 -5.61 18.90 18.69
C LEU A 80 -6.47 20.12 18.33
N GLU A 81 -7.20 20.05 17.22
CA GLU A 81 -8.15 21.09 16.77
C GLU A 81 -9.29 21.29 17.77
N GLU A 82 -9.90 20.21 18.27
CA GLU A 82 -10.95 20.27 19.30
C GLU A 82 -10.46 20.89 20.61
N LEU A 83 -9.20 20.67 20.98
CA LEU A 83 -8.61 21.20 22.21
C LEU A 83 -8.03 22.60 22.07
N CYS A 84 -7.81 23.07 20.85
CA CYS A 84 -7.22 24.35 20.53
C CYS A 84 -8.13 25.16 19.59
N PRO A 85 -9.29 25.63 20.09
CA PRO A 85 -10.19 26.47 19.30
C PRO A 85 -9.58 27.84 18.97
N GLU A 86 -8.70 28.34 19.83
CA GLU A 86 -7.93 29.57 19.67
C GLU A 86 -6.51 29.27 19.14
N GLU A 87 -5.57 30.22 19.20
CA GLU A 87 -4.20 30.01 18.71
C GLU A 87 -3.36 29.02 19.55
N LYS A 88 -3.64 28.90 20.85
CA LYS A 88 -2.85 28.09 21.80
C LYS A 88 -3.73 27.49 22.88
N ALA A 89 -3.40 26.27 23.29
CA ALA A 89 -4.07 25.58 24.40
C ALA A 89 -3.09 24.74 25.22
N ARG A 90 -3.42 24.45 26.47
CA ARG A 90 -2.65 23.55 27.34
C ARG A 90 -3.49 22.31 27.66
N THR A 91 -2.91 21.13 27.56
CA THR A 91 -3.57 19.86 27.92
C THR A 91 -2.61 18.91 28.61
N SER A 92 -3.11 17.89 29.31
CA SER A 92 -2.27 16.85 29.90
C SER A 92 -2.05 15.70 28.91
N LYS A 93 -0.92 15.00 29.07
CA LYS A 93 -0.61 13.76 28.36
C LYS A 93 -1.71 12.71 28.51
N SER A 94 -2.19 12.51 29.74
CA SER A 94 -3.25 11.55 30.07
C SER A 94 -4.56 11.83 29.35
N PHE A 95 -4.91 13.10 29.15
CA PHE A 95 -6.12 13.49 28.44
C PHE A 95 -6.04 13.16 26.95
N LEU A 96 -4.88 13.44 26.32
CA LEU A 96 -4.62 13.07 24.92
C LEU A 96 -4.68 11.55 24.72
N ILE A 97 -4.06 10.77 25.62
CA ILE A 97 -4.11 9.30 25.58
C ILE A 97 -5.56 8.81 25.67
N THR A 98 -6.34 9.35 26.61
CA THR A 98 -7.77 8.99 26.79
C THR A 98 -8.60 9.28 25.53
N LYS A 99 -8.29 10.35 24.79
CA LYS A 99 -8.93 10.69 23.50
C LYS A 99 -8.48 9.78 22.34
N GLY A 100 -7.46 8.93 22.55
CA GLY A 100 -6.89 8.04 21.56
C GLY A 100 -5.86 8.73 20.65
N PHE A 101 -5.15 9.72 21.18
CA PHE A 101 -4.02 10.35 20.50
C PHE A 101 -2.80 9.42 20.51
N ASP A 102 -2.17 9.23 19.36
CA ASP A 102 -0.96 8.43 19.21
C ASP A 102 0.27 9.32 18.99
N PHE A 103 1.14 9.41 19.99
CA PHE A 103 2.35 10.26 19.95
C PHE A 103 3.41 9.76 18.95
N ASN A 104 3.34 8.50 18.51
CA ASN A 104 4.30 7.93 17.55
C ASN A 104 4.02 8.39 16.11
N LEU A 105 2.82 8.93 15.85
CA LEU A 105 2.39 9.33 14.52
C LEU A 105 2.36 10.85 14.40
N LEU A 106 3.39 11.37 13.74
CA LEU A 106 3.61 12.78 13.44
C LEU A 106 4.01 12.98 11.98
N THR A 107 3.84 14.19 11.46
CA THR A 107 4.22 14.55 10.09
C THR A 107 5.51 15.33 10.02
N SER A 108 5.88 16.08 11.08
CA SER A 108 7.17 16.78 11.15
C SER A 108 7.59 17.10 12.58
N VAL A 109 8.88 17.33 12.77
CA VAL A 109 9.50 17.72 14.04
C VAL A 109 10.26 19.02 13.82
N ARG A 110 10.15 19.97 14.75
CA ARG A 110 10.83 21.27 14.65
C ARG A 110 11.49 21.64 15.96
N PRO A 111 12.84 21.65 16.02
CA PRO A 111 13.55 22.14 17.20
C PRO A 111 13.44 23.67 17.28
N THR A 112 13.44 24.18 18.50
CA THR A 112 13.52 25.61 18.80
C THR A 112 14.95 26.00 19.15
N GLN A 113 15.26 27.30 19.08
CA GLN A 113 16.56 27.84 19.51
C GLN A 113 16.84 27.56 21.00
N LYS A 114 15.80 27.33 21.81
CA LYS A 114 15.91 27.02 23.25
C LYS A 114 16.06 25.52 23.53
N GLY A 115 16.18 24.68 22.50
CA GLY A 115 16.34 23.22 22.61
C GLY A 115 15.03 22.43 22.75
N SER A 116 13.90 23.09 23.01
CA SER A 116 12.58 22.43 23.03
C SER A 116 12.14 22.00 21.63
N ILE A 117 11.37 20.92 21.53
CA ILE A 117 11.01 20.29 20.24
C ILE A 117 9.49 20.30 20.06
N TYR A 118 9.04 20.94 18.98
CA TYR A 118 7.66 20.84 18.54
C TYR A 118 7.45 19.61 17.67
N HIS A 119 6.41 18.85 17.96
CA HIS A 119 5.95 17.71 17.17
C HIS A 119 4.66 18.11 16.47
N PHE A 120 4.62 17.97 15.14
CA PHE A 120 3.50 18.43 14.33
C PHE A 120 2.74 17.27 13.71
N VAL A 121 1.41 17.43 13.68
CA VAL A 121 0.46 16.65 12.89
C VAL A 121 -0.22 17.63 11.94
N TYR A 122 0.27 17.69 10.70
CA TYR A 122 -0.11 18.69 9.70
C TYR A 122 0.11 20.13 10.20
N ASP A 123 -0.97 20.89 10.35
CA ASP A 123 -1.03 22.29 10.78
C ASP A 123 -1.13 22.46 12.30
N TYR A 124 -1.27 21.38 13.08
CA TYR A 124 -1.26 21.46 14.54
C TYR A 124 0.03 20.90 15.11
N GLY A 125 0.57 21.57 16.13
CA GLY A 125 1.78 21.17 16.82
C GLY A 125 1.56 21.03 18.32
N TYR A 126 2.35 20.19 18.96
CA TYR A 126 2.43 20.09 20.41
C TYR A 126 3.89 20.14 20.89
N LEU A 127 4.09 20.76 22.04
CA LEU A 127 5.37 20.93 22.72
C LEU A 127 5.24 20.39 24.14
N GLU A 128 6.15 19.51 24.54
CA GLU A 128 6.19 19.01 25.91
C GLU A 128 6.57 20.13 26.88
N LEU A 129 5.83 20.21 27.98
CA LEU A 129 6.06 21.09 29.11
C LEU A 129 6.37 20.25 30.35
N GLU A 130 6.64 20.91 31.46
CA GLU A 130 6.80 20.26 32.76
C GLU A 130 5.48 19.59 33.23
N ASN A 131 5.63 18.59 34.10
CA ASN A 131 4.53 17.87 34.76
C ASN A 131 3.56 17.15 33.80
N ASP A 132 4.07 16.54 32.72
CA ASP A 132 3.28 15.80 31.72
C ASP A 132 2.21 16.66 31.03
N PHE A 133 2.45 17.96 30.89
CA PHE A 133 1.60 18.85 30.10
C PHE A 133 2.17 19.07 28.71
N TYR A 134 1.28 19.39 27.78
CA TYR A 134 1.60 19.80 26.43
C TYR A 134 1.01 21.17 26.13
N LEU A 135 1.78 22.00 25.44
CA LEU A 135 1.28 23.20 24.76
C LEU A 135 0.92 22.81 23.32
N ILE A 136 -0.35 23.02 22.95
CA ILE A 136 -0.85 22.87 21.58
C ILE A 136 -0.80 24.23 20.89
N VAL A 137 -0.40 24.24 19.62
CA VAL A 137 -0.35 25.43 18.77
C VAL A 137 -0.87 25.13 17.36
N LYS A 138 -1.48 26.11 16.71
CA LYS A 138 -1.80 26.05 15.27
C LYS A 138 -0.70 26.75 14.45
N ASP A 139 -0.22 26.10 13.40
CA ASP A 139 0.78 26.61 12.47
C ASP A 139 0.12 27.20 11.21
N ASN A 140 -0.10 28.51 11.24
CA ASN A 140 -0.72 29.25 10.15
C ASN A 140 0.20 29.41 8.91
N ARG A 141 1.44 28.91 8.92
CA ARG A 141 2.35 29.03 7.76
C ARG A 141 1.90 28.20 6.57
N LEU A 142 1.28 27.03 6.82
CA LEU A 142 0.79 26.15 5.75
C LEU A 142 -0.40 26.79 5.00
N GLU A 143 -1.29 27.47 5.71
CA GLU A 143 -2.42 28.18 5.10
C GLU A 143 -1.96 29.28 4.14
N LYS A 144 -0.90 30.01 4.50
CA LYS A 144 -0.31 31.07 3.66
C LYS A 144 0.32 30.52 2.38
N GLN A 145 0.85 29.30 2.41
CA GLN A 145 1.42 28.66 1.21
C GLN A 145 0.33 28.22 0.24
N LEU A 146 -0.83 27.77 0.72
CA LEU A 146 -1.96 27.34 -0.11
C LEU A 146 -2.80 28.50 -0.64
N SER A 147 -2.91 29.60 0.10
CA SER A 147 -3.63 30.79 -0.35
C SER A 147 -2.86 31.60 -1.40
N GLY A 148 -1.53 31.59 -1.38
CA GLY A 148 -0.68 32.26 -2.37
C GLY A 148 -0.61 31.56 -3.75
N SER A 149 -1.14 30.35 -3.88
CA SER A 149 -1.14 29.58 -5.15
C SER A 149 -2.37 29.81 -6.04
N LYS A 150 -3.31 30.70 -5.68
CA LYS A 150 -4.55 30.95 -6.46
C LYS A 150 -4.39 31.88 -7.68
N ASP A 151 -3.20 32.39 -7.97
CA ASP A 151 -2.98 33.34 -9.08
C ASP A 151 -2.56 32.71 -10.42
N TYR A 152 -2.45 31.39 -10.53
CA TYR A 152 -2.26 30.70 -11.82
C TYR A 152 -3.61 30.25 -12.38
N GLY A 153 -4.33 31.13 -13.08
CA GLY A 153 -5.55 30.70 -13.78
C GLY A 153 -6.52 31.74 -14.34
N LYS A 154 -6.22 33.04 -14.37
CA LYS A 154 -6.92 33.99 -15.24
C LYS A 154 -5.97 34.42 -16.36
N ALA A 155 -5.93 33.61 -17.42
CA ALA A 155 -5.60 34.12 -18.74
C ALA A 155 -6.92 34.51 -19.39
N ASP A 156 -6.96 35.75 -19.85
CA ASP A 156 -8.12 36.41 -20.43
C ASP A 156 -8.67 35.66 -21.65
N SER A 157 -9.99 35.64 -21.76
CA SER A 157 -10.74 35.35 -23.00
C SER A 157 -11.30 36.65 -23.56
#